data_AF-A0A382UL69-F1
#
_entry.id   AF-A0A382UL69-F1
#
_cell.length_a   1.000
_cell.length_b   1.000
_cell.length_c   1.000
_cell.angle_alpha   90.00
_cell.angle_beta   90.00
_cell.angle_gamma   90.00
#
_symmetry.space_group_name_H-M   'P 1'
#
loop_
_entity.id
_entity.type
_entity.pdbx_description
1 polymer ?
#
loop_
_entity_poly.entity_id
_entity_poly.type
_entity_poly.pdbx_seq_one_letter_code
_entity_poly.pdbx_strand_id
1 'polypeptide(L)'
;MHYLDMDFIEELITAKIKGRVIRKSMFLRLLSNGNFDYQTKDYELVINRLIKDGKLKEKDGFIRHKDTEDFTKLFVEHNGVRGIWASKT
;
A
#
# COMPACT_ATOMS: atom_id res chain seq x y z
N MET A 1 19.34 -4.15 4.70
CA MET A 1 18.70 -3.11 3.88
C MET A 1 19.47 -1.81 4.06
N HIS A 2 20.05 -1.29 2.98
CA HIS A 2 20.79 -0.03 2.98
C HIS A 2 19.84 1.17 2.88
N TYR A 3 20.34 2.38 3.12
CA TYR A 3 19.54 3.59 3.02
C TYR A 3 18.98 3.81 1.60
N LEU A 4 19.79 3.54 0.56
CA LEU A 4 19.36 3.61 -0.84
C LEU A 4 18.23 2.63 -1.17
N ASP A 5 18.20 1.46 -0.53
CA ASP A 5 17.12 0.48 -0.69
C ASP A 5 15.80 1.02 -0.13
N MET A 6 15.86 1.72 1.02
CA MET A 6 14.68 2.30 1.65
C MET A 6 14.04 3.38 0.78
N ASP A 7 14.86 4.25 0.17
CA ASP A 7 14.38 5.31 -0.72
C ASP A 7 13.74 4.72 -1.99
N PHE A 8 14.37 3.70 -2.59
CA PHE A 8 13.80 3.00 -3.74
C PHE A 8 12.46 2.31 -3.41
N ILE A 9 12.40 1.61 -2.27
CA ILE A 9 11.17 0.94 -1.83
C ILE A 9 10.07 1.98 -1.53
N GLU A 10 10.42 3.13 -0.95
CA GLU A 10 9.49 4.23 -0.71
C GLU A 10 8.89 4.76 -2.01
N GLU A 11 9.73 5.03 -3.03
CA GLU A 11 9.26 5.48 -4.35
C GLU A 11 8.35 4.43 -4.99
N LEU A 12 8.74 3.16 -4.96
CA LEU A 12 7.96 2.04 -5.48
C LEU A 12 6.57 1.95 -4.82
N ILE A 13 6.52 2.05 -3.49
CA ILE A 13 5.26 2.01 -2.72
C ILE A 13 4.39 3.21 -3.09
N THR A 14 4.96 4.40 -3.06
CA THR A 14 4.25 5.66 -3.33
C THR A 14 3.65 5.66 -4.74
N ALA A 15 4.42 5.24 -5.74
CA ALA A 15 3.97 5.14 -7.12
C ALA A 15 2.81 4.13 -7.28
N LYS A 16 2.89 2.96 -6.63
CA LYS A 16 1.85 1.91 -6.76
C LYS A 16 0.57 2.23 -6.00
N ILE A 17 0.63 3.00 -4.91
CA ILE A 17 -0.55 3.31 -4.08
C ILE A 17 -1.23 4.64 -4.44
N LYS A 18 -0.60 5.47 -5.27
CA LYS A 18 -1.13 6.78 -5.67
C LYS A 18 -2.54 6.64 -6.26
N GLY A 19 -3.51 7.34 -5.67
CA GLY A 19 -4.91 7.33 -6.10
C GLY A 19 -5.67 6.04 -5.79
N ARG A 20 -5.11 5.14 -4.97
CA ARG A 20 -5.70 3.83 -4.64
C ARG A 20 -5.89 3.68 -3.13
N VAL A 21 -6.94 2.93 -2.77
CA VAL A 21 -7.13 2.35 -1.44
C VAL A 21 -6.94 0.84 -1.57
N ILE A 22 -6.04 0.24 -0.80
CA ILE A 22 -5.70 -1.19 -0.92
C ILE A 22 -5.48 -1.84 0.45
N ARG A 23 -5.86 -3.11 0.61
CA ARG A 23 -5.50 -3.87 1.81
C ARG A 23 -3.99 -4.00 1.91
N LYS A 24 -3.44 -3.68 3.09
CA LYS A 24 -2.01 -3.76 3.39
C LYS A 24 -1.44 -5.15 3.11
N SER A 25 -2.12 -6.21 3.53
CA SER A 25 -1.70 -7.60 3.29
C SER A 25 -1.67 -7.97 1.81
N MET A 26 -2.65 -7.52 1.04
CA MET A 26 -2.68 -7.73 -0.42
C MET A 26 -1.55 -6.94 -1.08
N PHE A 27 -1.31 -5.71 -0.65
CA PHE A 27 -0.26 -4.87 -1.20
C PHE A 27 1.14 -5.46 -0.92
N LEU A 28 1.39 -5.92 0.30
CA LEU A 28 2.61 -6.66 0.65
C LEU A 28 2.81 -7.88 -0.26
N ARG A 29 1.76 -8.68 -0.48
CA ARG A 29 1.82 -9.82 -1.40
C ARG A 29 2.18 -9.40 -2.83
N LEU A 30 1.62 -8.28 -3.32
CA LEU A 30 1.93 -7.77 -4.66
C LEU A 30 3.39 -7.29 -4.77
N LEU A 31 3.93 -6.67 -3.73
CA LEU A 31 5.31 -6.20 -3.69
C LEU A 31 6.29 -7.37 -3.62
N SER A 32 6.04 -8.35 -2.74
CA SER A 32 6.88 -9.53 -2.58
C SER A 32 6.85 -10.48 -3.77
N ASN A 33 5.80 -10.42 -4.60
CA ASN A 33 5.74 -11.13 -5.88
C ASN A 33 6.45 -10.38 -7.02
N GLY A 34 6.94 -9.16 -6.77
CA GLY A 34 7.78 -8.44 -7.71
C GLY A 34 9.16 -9.07 -7.83
N ASN A 35 9.81 -8.92 -8.98
CA ASN A 35 11.15 -9.44 -9.22
C ASN A 35 12.23 -8.50 -8.66
N PHE A 36 12.18 -8.26 -7.35
CA PHE A 36 13.15 -7.45 -6.60
C PHE A 36 13.71 -8.29 -5.45
N ASP A 37 14.98 -8.10 -5.11
CA ASP A 37 15.69 -8.87 -4.06
C ASP A 37 15.31 -8.47 -2.61
N TYR A 38 14.08 -7.99 -2.39
CA TYR A 38 13.59 -7.54 -1.09
C TYR A 38 12.59 -8.52 -0.48
N GLN A 39 12.68 -8.70 0.84
CA GLN A 39 11.76 -9.55 1.59
C GLN A 39 10.48 -8.79 1.93
N THR A 40 9.38 -9.51 2.20
CA THR A 40 8.12 -8.91 2.66
C THR A 40 8.29 -7.96 3.84
N LYS A 41 9.22 -8.26 4.76
CA LYS A 41 9.51 -7.44 5.94
C LYS A 41 10.14 -6.09 5.61
N ASP A 42 10.91 -6.01 4.52
CA ASP A 42 11.53 -4.77 4.06
C ASP A 42 10.44 -3.79 3.58
N TYR A 43 9.51 -4.29 2.76
CA TYR A 43 8.34 -3.54 2.33
C TYR A 43 7.46 -3.12 3.51
N GLU A 44 7.22 -4.03 4.46
CA GLU A 44 6.41 -3.74 5.65
C GLU A 44 7.05 -2.65 6.51
N LEU A 45 8.38 -2.67 6.68
CA LEU A 45 9.10 -1.62 7.41
C LEU A 45 8.88 -0.25 6.77
N VAL A 46 9.04 -0.14 5.45
CA VAL A 46 8.87 1.13 4.74
C VAL A 46 7.42 1.61 4.79
N ILE A 47 6.44 0.71 4.58
CA ILE A 47 5.02 1.07 4.72
C ILE A 47 4.72 1.62 6.13
N ASN A 48 5.22 0.96 7.17
CA ASN A 48 5.02 1.41 8.56
C ASN A 48 5.69 2.77 8.82
N ARG A 49 6.87 3.02 8.25
CA ARG A 49 7.52 4.34 8.30
C ARG A 49 6.68 5.40 7.60
N LEU A 50 6.17 5.13 6.40
CA LEU A 50 5.33 6.07 5.66
C LEU A 50 4.01 6.39 6.37
N ILE A 51 3.42 5.42 7.09
CA ILE A 51 2.25 5.64 7.94
C ILE A 51 2.62 6.53 9.12
N LYS A 52 3.75 6.24 9.80
CA LYS A 52 4.25 7.04 10.91
C LYS A 52 4.54 8.49 10.51
N ASP A 53 5.09 8.68 9.32
CA ASP A 53 5.42 10.00 8.76
C ASP A 53 4.18 10.71 8.17
N GLY A 54 3.00 10.08 8.21
CA GLY A 54 1.74 10.63 7.71
C GLY A 54 1.65 10.75 6.19
N LYS A 55 2.57 10.14 5.43
CA LYS A 55 2.53 10.04 3.97
C LYS A 55 1.47 9.04 3.51
N LEU A 56 1.31 7.96 4.26
CA LEU A 56 0.20 7.01 4.13
C LEU A 56 -0.74 7.11 5.33
N LYS A 57 -2.00 6.76 5.10
CA LYS A 57 -3.00 6.57 6.16
C LYS A 57 -3.42 5.11 6.19
N GLU A 58 -3.47 4.52 7.37
CA GLU A 58 -3.99 3.17 7.60
C GLU A 58 -5.33 3.23 8.34
N LYS A 59 -6.31 2.46 7.86
CA LYS A 59 -7.62 2.32 8.51
C LYS A 59 -8.21 0.95 8.15
N ASP A 60 -8.64 0.19 9.16
CA ASP A 60 -9.28 -1.13 8.99
C ASP A 60 -8.45 -2.13 8.14
N GLY A 61 -7.12 -2.02 8.23
CA GLY A 61 -6.15 -2.82 7.45
C GLY A 61 -6.02 -2.41 5.97
N PHE A 62 -6.65 -1.31 5.57
CA PHE A 62 -6.43 -0.64 4.29
C PHE A 62 -5.43 0.49 4.45
N ILE A 63 -4.63 0.70 3.40
CA ILE A 63 -3.69 1.80 3.27
C ILE A 63 -4.04 2.63 2.05
N ARG A 64 -3.80 3.95 2.15
CA ARG A 64 -3.98 4.92 1.07
C ARG A 64 -2.99 6.07 1.21
N HIS A 65 -2.75 6.79 0.11
CA HIS A 65 -2.00 8.04 0.16
C HIS A 65 -2.76 9.09 0.99
N LYS A 66 -2.02 9.96 1.71
CA LYS A 66 -2.61 10.97 2.60
C LYS A 66 -3.63 11.90 1.92
N ASP A 67 -3.40 12.17 0.63
CA ASP A 67 -4.17 13.07 -0.23
C ASP A 67 -5.28 12.35 -1.04
N THR A 68 -5.35 11.02 -0.96
CA THR A 68 -6.44 10.25 -1.59
C THR A 68 -7.62 10.17 -0.64
N GLU A 69 -8.85 10.40 -1.10
CA GLU A 69 -10.05 10.29 -0.26
C GLU A 69 -10.22 8.90 0.39
N ASP A 70 -10.91 8.84 1.52
CA ASP A 70 -11.16 7.58 2.23
C ASP A 70 -12.33 6.80 1.62
N PHE A 71 -12.04 6.00 0.60
CA PHE A 71 -13.01 5.10 0.00
C PHE A 71 -13.12 3.74 0.70
N THR A 72 -12.56 3.56 1.90
CA THR A 72 -12.55 2.25 2.58
C THR A 72 -13.97 1.70 2.78
N LYS A 73 -14.90 2.55 3.22
CA LYS A 73 -16.30 2.16 3.42
C LYS A 73 -16.97 1.73 2.12
N LEU A 74 -16.87 2.55 1.07
CA LEU A 74 -17.38 2.24 -0.28
C LEU A 74 -16.74 0.97 -0.85
N PHE A 75 -15.44 0.77 -0.65
CA PHE A 75 -14.75 -0.44 -1.08
C PHE A 75 -15.35 -1.67 -0.40
N VAL A 76 -15.50 -1.65 0.93
CA VAL A 76 -16.06 -2.79 1.70
C VAL A 76 -17.51 -3.04 1.32
N GLU A 77 -18.31 -2.00 1.10
CA GLU A 77 -19.71 -2.13 0.66
C GLU A 77 -19.80 -2.79 -0.73
N HIS A 78 -18.96 -2.37 -1.69
CA HIS A 78 -19.00 -2.88 -3.06
C HIS A 78 -18.29 -4.22 -3.26
N ASN A 79 -17.23 -4.51 -2.48
CA ASN A 79 -16.30 -5.63 -2.71
C ASN A 79 -16.24 -6.61 -1.54
N GLY A 80 -16.97 -6.33 -0.46
CA GLY A 80 -16.81 -7.03 0.81
C GLY A 80 -15.41 -6.85 1.42
N VAL A 81 -15.08 -7.72 2.36
CA VAL A 81 -13.78 -7.70 3.04
C VAL A 81 -12.65 -8.16 2.10
N ARG A 82 -12.93 -8.79 0.96
CA ARG A 82 -11.91 -9.51 0.15
C ARG A 82 -11.77 -9.10 -1.32
N GLY A 83 -12.64 -8.25 -1.88
CA GLY A 83 -12.57 -7.96 -3.32
C GLY A 83 -11.45 -6.98 -3.70
N ILE A 84 -11.30 -6.73 -5.00
CA ILE A 84 -10.25 -5.90 -5.61
C ILE A 84 -10.96 -4.86 -6.47
N TRP A 85 -10.69 -3.57 -6.26
CA TRP A 85 -11.23 -2.52 -7.13
C TRP A 85 -10.44 -2.51 -8.44
N ALA A 86 -10.98 -3.17 -9.47
CA ALA A 86 -10.67 -2.83 -10.84
C ALA A 86 -11.66 -1.72 -11.24
N SER A 87 -11.18 -0.49 -11.48
CA SER A 87 -12.06 0.52 -12.07
C SER A 87 -12.60 -0.05 -13.38
N LYS A 88 -13.92 -0.16 -13.51
CA LYS A 88 -14.54 -0.29 -14.82
C LYS A 88 -14.25 1.01 -15.57
N THR A 89 -13.35 0.95 -16.54
CA THR A 89 -13.44 1.80 -17.73
C THR A 89 -14.80 1.65 -18.37
#